data_AF-A0A449AW32-F1
#
_entry.id   AF-A0A449AW32-F1
#
_cell.length_a   1.000
_cell.length_b   1.000
_cell.length_c   1.000
_cell.angle_alpha   90.00
_cell.angle_beta   90.00
_cell.angle_gamma   90.00
#
_symmetry.space_group_name_H-M   'P 1'
#
loop_
_entity.id
_entity.type
_entity.pdbx_description
1 polymer ?
#
loop_
_entity_poly.entity_id
_entity_poly.type
_entity_poly.pdbx_seq_one_letter_code
_entity_poly.pdbx_strand_id
1 'polypeptide(L)'
;MKYGIILLFITFFTAATMLIINKKFKKYLDKYWVRVTAGLVFLTYIVLFRFVGNWSEIANITAHKMPGWWHETFHDYRSYVLSRSLFLDLCPFFTFALLLTMIFDRSKYSSFIVSPFCLFASAIVIPFVPATEKNFVFSLKYLLIATKEFRLYFFMHWFMFNFGCLAFVNYSLENVSYKRIFRDIQITLLVFASYIIIISYIFNIDKNTTGLSRKDWEKGGSFYAISKGLRVPHPYQAVLFYIFSIAWINFIPLVKYDLQNEIIIGKFIQKIKSKMQQWKRSLAK
;
A
#
# COMPACT_ATOMS: atom_id res chain seq x y z
N MET A 1 -16.92 -11.59 -0.74
CA MET A 1 -16.10 -11.87 -1.95
C MET A 1 -16.57 -11.14 -3.20
N LYS A 2 -17.83 -11.24 -3.65
CA LYS A 2 -18.31 -10.61 -4.91
C LYS A 2 -17.91 -9.13 -5.04
N TYR A 3 -18.17 -8.32 -4.01
CA TYR A 3 -17.81 -6.90 -4.02
C TYR A 3 -16.30 -6.62 -4.00
N GLY A 4 -15.50 -7.51 -3.40
CA GLY A 4 -14.04 -7.36 -3.38
C GLY A 4 -13.45 -7.47 -4.78
N ILE A 5 -14.00 -8.36 -5.60
CA ILE A 5 -13.62 -8.51 -7.02
C ILE A 5 -13.98 -7.25 -7.81
N ILE A 6 -15.16 -6.66 -7.54
CA ILE A 6 -15.58 -5.40 -8.18
C ILE A 6 -14.62 -4.26 -7.82
N LEU A 7 -14.26 -4.12 -6.55
CA LEU A 7 -13.31 -3.08 -6.09
C LEU A 7 -11.91 -3.27 -6.69
N LEU A 8 -11.44 -4.52 -6.81
CA LEU A 8 -10.20 -4.83 -7.53
C LEU A 8 -10.30 -4.42 -8.99
N PHE A 9 -11.38 -4.79 -9.68
CA PHE A 9 -11.58 -4.43 -11.09
C PHE A 9 -11.55 -2.91 -11.28
N ILE A 10 -12.28 -2.15 -10.46
CA ILE A 10 -12.25 -0.68 -10.46
C ILE A 10 -10.82 -0.18 -10.29
N THR A 11 -10.07 -0.75 -9.36
CA THR A 11 -8.70 -0.32 -9.06
C THR A 11 -7.73 -0.58 -10.21
N PHE A 12 -7.76 -1.78 -10.79
CA PHE A 12 -6.91 -2.11 -11.94
C PHE A 12 -7.32 -1.30 -13.19
N PHE A 13 -8.61 -1.11 -13.41
CA PHE A 13 -9.13 -0.30 -14.51
C PHE A 13 -8.71 1.16 -14.40
N THR A 14 -8.82 1.78 -13.21
CA THR A 14 -8.35 3.15 -13.00
C THR A 14 -6.83 3.23 -13.18
N ALA A 15 -6.07 2.26 -12.67
CA ALA A 15 -4.61 2.26 -12.79
C ALA A 15 -4.18 2.16 -14.26
N ALA A 16 -4.80 1.26 -15.03
CA ALA A 16 -4.55 1.12 -16.47
C ALA A 16 -4.88 2.43 -17.21
N THR A 17 -6.03 3.03 -16.92
CA THR A 17 -6.46 4.31 -17.51
C THR A 17 -5.47 5.42 -17.17
N MET A 18 -5.06 5.54 -15.91
CA MET A 18 -4.07 6.53 -15.46
C MET A 18 -2.72 6.33 -16.14
N LEU A 19 -2.26 5.08 -16.35
CA LEU A 19 -1.03 4.79 -17.07
C LEU A 19 -1.12 5.20 -18.55
N ILE A 20 -2.26 4.97 -19.21
CA ILE A 20 -2.50 5.41 -20.60
C ILE A 20 -2.48 6.94 -20.69
N ILE A 21 -3.19 7.63 -19.80
CA ILE A 21 -3.22 9.11 -19.73
C ILE A 21 -1.81 9.64 -19.45
N ASN A 22 -1.12 9.07 -18.47
CA ASN A 22 0.24 9.45 -18.10
C ASN A 22 1.21 9.29 -19.27
N LYS A 23 1.08 8.23 -20.09
CA LYS A 23 1.88 8.07 -21.31
C LYS A 23 1.60 9.17 -22.33
N LYS A 24 0.33 9.52 -22.56
CA LYS A 24 -0.08 10.54 -23.54
C LYS A 24 0.29 11.97 -23.11
N PHE A 25 0.17 12.28 -21.82
CA PHE A 25 0.36 13.62 -21.26
C PHE A 25 1.60 13.74 -20.37
N LYS A 26 2.58 12.84 -20.54
CA LYS A 26 3.79 12.75 -19.70
C LYS A 26 4.47 14.10 -19.50
N LYS A 27 4.63 14.87 -20.58
CA LYS A 27 5.26 16.22 -20.56
C LYS A 27 4.63 17.18 -19.54
N TYR A 28 3.32 17.05 -19.30
CA TYR A 28 2.59 17.91 -18.38
C TYR A 28 2.54 17.30 -16.98
N LEU A 29 2.23 16.01 -16.88
CA LEU A 29 2.03 15.31 -15.60
C LEU A 29 3.33 15.04 -14.83
N ASP A 30 4.45 15.00 -15.54
CA ASP A 30 5.76 14.71 -14.93
C ASP A 30 6.41 15.94 -14.27
N LYS A 31 5.80 17.12 -14.43
CA LYS A 31 6.27 18.36 -13.80
C LYS A 31 6.20 18.25 -12.27
N TYR A 32 7.25 18.72 -11.60
CA TYR A 32 7.35 18.65 -10.13
C TYR A 32 6.17 19.32 -9.43
N TRP A 33 5.73 20.51 -9.86
CA TRP A 33 4.61 21.20 -9.23
C TRP A 33 3.27 20.44 -9.33
N VAL A 34 3.04 19.66 -10.39
CA VAL A 34 1.83 18.82 -10.52
C VAL A 34 1.85 17.74 -9.43
N ARG A 35 3.00 17.10 -9.22
CA ARG A 35 3.18 16.09 -8.17
C ARG A 35 3.05 16.69 -6.77
N VAL A 36 3.65 17.85 -6.53
CA VAL A 36 3.54 18.57 -5.25
C VAL A 36 2.08 18.94 -4.97
N THR A 37 1.37 19.50 -5.96
CA THR A 37 -0.03 19.89 -5.81
C THR A 37 -0.90 18.68 -5.51
N ALA A 38 -0.75 17.58 -6.26
CA ALA A 38 -1.45 16.34 -5.99
C ALA A 38 -1.12 15.81 -4.58
N GLY A 39 0.16 15.78 -4.21
CA GLY A 39 0.62 15.37 -2.89
C GLY A 39 -0.01 16.18 -1.76
N LEU A 40 -0.02 17.51 -1.87
CA LEU A 40 -0.62 18.39 -0.86
C LEU A 40 -2.14 18.22 -0.76
N VAL A 41 -2.84 18.14 -1.90
CA VAL A 41 -4.30 17.94 -1.93
C VAL A 41 -4.67 16.61 -1.26
N PHE A 42 -4.02 15.51 -1.64
CA PHE A 42 -4.33 14.20 -1.06
C PHE A 42 -3.84 14.06 0.38
N LEU A 43 -2.71 14.67 0.75
CA LEU A 43 -2.25 14.72 2.13
C LEU A 43 -3.27 15.44 3.01
N THR A 44 -3.72 16.62 2.59
CA THR A 44 -4.75 17.39 3.31
C THR A 44 -6.05 16.59 3.41
N TYR A 45 -6.50 15.97 2.31
CA TYR A 45 -7.70 15.15 2.28
C TYR A 45 -7.59 13.96 3.25
N ILE A 46 -6.49 13.21 3.22
CA ILE A 46 -6.29 12.06 4.09
C ILE A 46 -6.18 12.50 5.55
N VAL A 47 -5.43 13.55 5.86
CA VAL A 47 -5.33 14.07 7.24
C VAL A 47 -6.72 14.45 7.77
N LEU A 48 -7.47 15.29 7.04
CA LEU A 48 -8.76 15.81 7.50
C LEU A 48 -9.84 14.73 7.64
N PHE A 49 -9.96 13.85 6.65
CA PHE A 49 -11.10 12.92 6.58
C PHE A 49 -10.81 11.53 7.16
N ARG A 50 -9.54 11.12 7.29
CA ARG A 50 -9.14 9.84 7.91
C ARG A 50 -8.58 10.01 9.32
N PHE A 51 -7.65 10.94 9.53
CA PHE A 51 -6.81 10.94 10.75
C PHE A 51 -7.26 11.91 11.83
N VAL A 52 -7.93 13.02 11.50
CA VAL A 52 -8.48 13.94 12.52
C VAL A 52 -9.39 13.20 13.51
N GLY A 53 -10.21 12.25 13.03
CA GLY A 53 -11.02 11.41 13.92
C GLY A 53 -10.18 10.59 14.88
N ASN A 54 -9.14 9.90 14.39
CA ASN A 54 -8.24 9.11 15.24
C ASN A 54 -7.53 9.99 16.28
N TRP A 55 -7.07 11.18 15.89
CA TRP A 55 -6.40 12.10 16.80
C TRP A 55 -7.35 12.70 17.84
N SER A 56 -8.61 12.92 17.49
CA SER A 56 -9.62 13.32 18.47
C SER A 56 -9.85 12.24 19.54
N GLU A 57 -9.68 10.95 19.19
CA GLU A 57 -9.76 9.84 20.16
C GLU A 57 -8.56 9.81 21.13
N ILE A 58 -7.44 10.45 20.80
CA ILE A 58 -6.31 10.61 21.75
C ILE A 58 -6.75 11.43 22.96
N ALA A 59 -7.62 12.43 22.79
CA ALA A 59 -8.18 13.21 23.90
C ALA A 59 -9.05 12.34 24.84
N ASN A 60 -9.68 11.29 24.31
CA ASN A 60 -10.41 10.33 25.14
C ASN A 60 -9.45 9.47 25.98
N ILE A 61 -8.27 9.12 25.44
CA ILE A 61 -7.25 8.41 26.20
C ILE A 61 -6.76 9.27 27.37
N THR A 62 -6.45 10.55 27.14
CA THR A 62 -5.96 11.43 28.22
C THR A 62 -7.02 11.61 29.31
N ALA A 63 -8.30 11.64 28.93
CA ALA A 63 -9.42 11.70 29.85
C ALA A 63 -9.83 10.35 30.46
N HIS A 64 -9.12 9.24 30.17
CA HIS A 64 -9.47 7.88 30.60
C HIS A 64 -10.90 7.46 30.26
N LYS A 65 -11.41 7.88 29.09
CA LYS A 65 -12.75 7.57 28.60
C LYS A 65 -12.70 6.51 27.50
N MET A 66 -13.58 5.53 27.61
CA MET A 66 -13.83 4.55 26.56
C MET A 66 -15.21 4.77 25.95
N PRO A 67 -15.36 4.59 24.63
CA PRO A 67 -16.66 4.59 24.03
C PRO A 67 -17.41 3.30 24.40
N GLY A 68 -18.73 3.38 24.55
CA GLY A 68 -19.56 2.23 24.97
C GLY A 68 -19.60 1.04 24.01
N TRP A 69 -19.07 1.19 22.79
CA TRP A 69 -18.90 0.08 21.82
C TRP A 69 -17.61 -0.71 22.04
N TRP A 70 -16.67 -0.22 22.86
CA TRP A 70 -15.45 -0.95 23.20
C TRP A 70 -15.72 -1.87 24.40
N HIS A 71 -15.52 -3.16 24.21
CA HIS A 71 -15.84 -4.19 25.22
C HIS A 71 -14.60 -4.81 25.88
N GLU A 72 -13.39 -4.45 25.43
CA GLU A 72 -12.13 -4.93 26.02
C GLU A 72 -11.58 -3.93 27.06
N THR A 73 -10.35 -4.13 27.52
CA THR A 73 -9.77 -3.26 28.55
C THR A 73 -9.47 -1.85 28.03
N PHE A 74 -9.30 -0.89 28.95
CA PHE A 74 -8.83 0.45 28.61
C PHE A 74 -7.44 0.42 27.96
N HIS A 75 -6.58 -0.49 28.39
CA HIS A 75 -5.27 -0.68 27.80
C HIS A 75 -5.38 -1.11 26.34
N ASP A 76 -6.27 -2.06 26.02
CA ASP A 76 -6.53 -2.48 24.64
C ASP A 76 -7.07 -1.33 23.78
N TYR A 77 -7.98 -0.52 24.34
CA TYR A 77 -8.51 0.66 23.67
C TYR A 77 -7.40 1.69 23.38
N ARG A 78 -6.58 2.00 24.39
CA ARG A 78 -5.45 2.91 24.26
C ARG A 78 -4.45 2.42 23.21
N SER A 79 -4.07 1.15 23.26
CA SER A 79 -3.19 0.52 22.26
C SER A 79 -3.76 0.67 20.85
N TYR A 80 -5.04 0.37 20.66
CA TYR A 80 -5.73 0.49 19.38
C TYR A 80 -5.73 1.92 18.82
N VAL A 81 -6.11 2.91 19.64
CA VAL A 81 -6.18 4.32 19.21
C VAL A 81 -4.78 4.85 18.88
N LEU A 82 -3.77 4.56 19.72
CA LEU A 82 -2.40 4.98 19.47
C LEU A 82 -1.81 4.33 18.22
N SER A 83 -2.05 3.02 18.01
CA SER A 83 -1.62 2.31 16.81
C SER A 83 -2.13 2.98 15.53
N ARG A 84 -3.43 3.31 15.50
CA ARG A 84 -4.07 3.95 14.34
C ARG A 84 -3.64 5.41 14.15
N SER A 85 -3.33 6.11 15.24
CA SER A 85 -3.00 7.53 15.23
C SER A 85 -1.55 7.82 14.90
N LEU A 86 -0.64 6.91 15.29
CA LEU A 86 0.79 6.99 15.08
C LEU A 86 1.24 6.15 13.87
N PHE A 87 0.35 5.88 12.90
CA PHE A 87 0.70 5.24 11.64
C PHE A 87 1.50 3.94 11.77
N LEU A 88 1.20 3.11 12.79
CA LEU A 88 1.93 1.85 12.96
C LEU A 88 1.57 0.84 11.89
N ASP A 89 0.36 0.91 11.34
CA ASP A 89 -0.06 0.02 10.26
C ASP A 89 0.66 0.36 8.93
N LEU A 90 0.96 -0.67 8.15
CA LEU A 90 1.74 -0.56 6.91
C LEU A 90 1.09 0.38 5.88
N CYS A 91 -0.21 0.24 5.66
CA CYS A 91 -0.92 1.02 4.65
C CYS A 91 -0.94 2.53 4.92
N PRO A 92 -1.35 3.00 6.12
CA PRO A 92 -1.30 4.42 6.42
C PRO A 92 0.15 4.96 6.43
N PHE A 93 1.13 4.21 6.94
CA PHE A 93 2.54 4.63 6.90
C PHE A 93 3.00 4.90 5.46
N PHE A 94 2.83 3.93 4.55
CA PHE A 94 3.28 4.07 3.18
C PHE A 94 2.44 5.03 2.34
N THR A 95 1.18 5.30 2.74
CA THR A 95 0.40 6.41 2.17
C THR A 95 1.09 7.75 2.43
N PHE A 96 1.47 8.03 3.69
CA PHE A 96 2.19 9.25 4.03
C PHE A 96 3.58 9.28 3.40
N ALA A 97 4.33 8.18 3.42
CA ALA A 97 5.63 8.11 2.77
C ALA A 97 5.52 8.44 1.26
N LEU A 98 4.52 7.90 0.56
CA LEU A 98 4.29 8.22 -0.85
C LEU A 98 3.97 9.71 -1.05
N LEU A 99 3.06 10.27 -0.26
CA LEU A 99 2.69 11.69 -0.35
C LEU A 99 3.86 12.63 -0.05
N LEU A 100 4.61 12.36 1.02
CA LEU A 100 5.77 13.15 1.41
C LEU A 100 6.87 13.05 0.36
N THR A 101 7.13 11.86 -0.20
CA THR A 101 8.11 11.74 -1.30
C THR A 101 7.64 12.45 -2.57
N MET A 102 6.34 12.44 -2.89
CA MET A 102 5.81 13.25 -4.02
C MET A 102 6.01 14.76 -3.82
N ILE A 103 5.93 15.24 -2.59
CA ILE A 103 6.11 16.65 -2.24
C ILE A 103 7.60 17.02 -2.20
N PHE A 104 8.44 16.26 -1.50
CA PHE A 104 9.81 16.66 -1.19
C PHE A 104 10.85 16.09 -2.17
N ASP A 105 10.60 14.93 -2.79
CA ASP A 105 11.57 14.31 -3.69
C ASP A 105 11.39 14.75 -5.15
N ARG A 106 12.24 15.71 -5.54
CA ARG A 106 12.33 16.18 -6.94
C ARG A 106 12.75 15.07 -7.89
N SER A 107 13.63 14.15 -7.46
CA SER A 107 14.22 13.08 -8.28
C SER A 107 13.24 11.95 -8.61
N LYS A 108 12.14 11.84 -7.86
CA LYS A 108 11.13 10.76 -7.90
C LYS A 108 11.65 9.39 -7.46
N TYR A 109 12.93 9.27 -7.11
CA TYR A 109 13.54 8.02 -6.70
C TYR A 109 12.92 7.48 -5.41
N SER A 110 12.68 8.32 -4.40
CA SER A 110 12.10 7.90 -3.14
C SER A 110 10.65 7.42 -3.32
N SER A 111 9.87 8.10 -4.17
CA SER A 111 8.52 7.60 -4.53
C SER A 111 8.58 6.27 -5.27
N PHE A 112 9.59 6.06 -6.12
CA PHE A 112 9.86 4.77 -6.75
C PHE A 112 10.19 3.69 -5.72
N ILE A 113 11.05 3.94 -4.74
CA ILE A 113 11.41 2.98 -3.69
C ILE A 113 10.22 2.62 -2.78
N VAL A 114 9.33 3.57 -2.51
CA VAL A 114 8.11 3.36 -1.71
C VAL A 114 7.02 2.60 -2.50
N SER A 115 7.01 2.73 -3.83
CA SER A 115 5.93 2.19 -4.66
C SER A 115 5.67 0.67 -4.56
N PRO A 116 6.66 -0.24 -4.43
CA PRO A 116 6.39 -1.68 -4.33
C PRO A 116 5.61 -2.02 -3.06
N PHE A 117 5.88 -1.32 -1.95
CA PHE A 117 5.11 -1.46 -0.71
C PHE A 117 3.66 -1.02 -0.92
N CYS A 118 3.45 0.10 -1.61
CA CYS A 118 2.12 0.61 -1.91
C CYS A 118 1.30 -0.36 -2.78
N LEU A 119 1.94 -0.91 -3.82
CA LEU A 119 1.33 -1.86 -4.74
C LEU A 119 0.97 -3.18 -4.03
N PHE A 120 1.90 -3.73 -3.26
CA PHE A 120 1.70 -4.95 -2.50
C PHE A 120 0.56 -4.84 -1.50
N ALA A 121 0.63 -3.83 -0.63
CA ALA A 121 -0.33 -3.63 0.45
C ALA A 121 -1.75 -3.45 -0.10
N SER A 122 -1.89 -2.63 -1.13
CA SER A 122 -3.18 -2.34 -1.72
C SER A 122 -3.77 -3.54 -2.45
N ALA A 123 -2.96 -4.26 -3.24
CA ALA A 123 -3.41 -5.45 -3.96
C ALA A 123 -3.94 -6.54 -3.03
N ILE A 124 -3.32 -6.69 -1.85
CA ILE A 124 -3.76 -7.64 -0.84
C ILE A 124 -4.99 -7.18 -0.11
N VAL A 125 -5.09 -5.90 0.28
CA VAL A 125 -6.18 -5.44 1.16
C VAL A 125 -7.49 -5.21 0.43
N ILE A 126 -7.46 -4.64 -0.79
CA ILE A 126 -8.67 -4.25 -1.55
C ILE A 126 -9.75 -5.35 -1.67
N PRO A 127 -9.42 -6.63 -1.96
CA PRO A 127 -10.41 -7.71 -2.03
C PRO A 127 -11.17 -7.95 -0.71
N PHE A 128 -10.54 -7.63 0.43
CA PHE A 128 -11.07 -7.88 1.77
C PHE A 128 -11.77 -6.68 2.39
N VAL A 129 -11.66 -5.48 1.80
CA VAL A 129 -12.32 -4.26 2.32
C VAL A 129 -13.83 -4.47 2.55
N PRO A 130 -14.62 -5.12 1.66
CA PRO A 130 -16.04 -5.35 1.95
C PRO A 130 -16.31 -6.33 3.09
N ALA A 131 -15.32 -7.14 3.47
CA ALA A 131 -15.44 -8.09 4.57
C ALA A 131 -15.11 -7.46 5.94
N THR A 132 -14.49 -6.27 5.97
CA THR A 132 -14.21 -5.56 7.21
C THR A 132 -15.42 -4.80 7.76
N GLU A 133 -16.51 -4.68 6.99
CA GLU A 133 -17.70 -3.91 7.37
C GLU A 133 -18.96 -4.77 7.49
N LYS A 134 -19.66 -4.67 8.62
CA LYS A 134 -21.01 -5.24 8.78
C LYS A 134 -22.02 -4.38 7.99
N ASN A 135 -22.90 -5.02 7.22
CA ASN A 135 -23.93 -4.35 6.39
C ASN A 135 -23.40 -3.50 5.23
N PHE A 136 -22.30 -3.93 4.61
CA PHE A 136 -21.75 -3.30 3.41
C PHE A 136 -22.82 -3.11 2.30
N VAL A 137 -22.96 -1.88 1.81
CA VAL A 137 -23.76 -1.54 0.62
C VAL A 137 -22.88 -0.75 -0.35
N PHE A 138 -22.70 -1.31 -1.55
CA PHE A 138 -21.91 -0.65 -2.59
C PHE A 138 -22.56 0.67 -3.03
N SER A 139 -21.80 1.77 -2.98
CA SER A 139 -22.24 3.09 -3.43
C SER A 139 -21.05 3.96 -3.82
N LEU A 140 -21.27 5.04 -4.58
CA LEU A 140 -20.21 6.00 -4.90
C LEU A 140 -19.65 6.68 -3.64
N LYS A 141 -20.53 6.97 -2.67
CA LYS A 141 -20.15 7.48 -1.34
C LYS A 141 -19.18 6.52 -0.65
N TYR A 142 -19.42 5.22 -0.76
CA TYR A 142 -18.53 4.22 -0.20
C TYR A 142 -17.13 4.29 -0.81
N LEU A 143 -17.01 4.47 -2.12
CA LEU A 143 -15.71 4.54 -2.80
C LEU A 143 -14.87 5.73 -2.33
N LEU A 144 -15.51 6.87 -2.00
CA LEU A 144 -14.81 8.12 -1.70
C LEU A 144 -14.68 8.42 -0.21
N ILE A 145 -15.63 7.97 0.62
CA ILE A 145 -15.71 8.30 2.06
C ILE A 145 -15.76 7.03 2.91
N ALA A 146 -16.25 5.90 2.39
CA ALA A 146 -16.53 4.66 3.13
C ALA A 146 -17.51 4.86 4.31
N THR A 147 -17.60 3.91 5.23
CA THR A 147 -18.47 4.01 6.43
C THR A 147 -17.85 4.87 7.53
N LYS A 148 -18.62 5.15 8.59
CA LYS A 148 -18.15 5.94 9.74
C LYS A 148 -16.94 5.30 10.45
N GLU A 149 -16.89 3.97 10.52
CA GLU A 149 -15.83 3.22 11.21
C GLU A 149 -14.57 3.08 10.34
N PHE A 150 -14.75 2.85 9.04
CA PHE A 150 -13.66 2.64 8.08
C PHE A 150 -13.55 3.78 7.07
N ARG A 151 -13.70 5.03 7.53
CA ARG A 151 -13.63 6.22 6.66
C ARG A 151 -12.40 6.18 5.77
N LEU A 152 -12.55 6.46 4.48
CA LEU A 152 -11.48 6.44 3.47
C LEU A 152 -10.70 5.13 3.36
N TYR A 153 -11.15 4.02 3.95
CA TYR A 153 -10.34 2.80 3.97
C TYR A 153 -10.12 2.26 2.56
N PHE A 154 -11.17 2.08 1.76
CA PHE A 154 -11.00 1.72 0.34
C PHE A 154 -10.21 2.79 -0.43
N PHE A 155 -10.59 4.07 -0.29
CA PHE A 155 -9.99 5.17 -1.02
C PHE A 155 -8.47 5.26 -0.82
N MET A 156 -7.98 5.07 0.40
CA MET A 156 -6.55 5.08 0.73
C MET A 156 -5.79 3.97 -0.02
N HIS A 157 -6.29 2.73 -0.02
CA HIS A 157 -5.65 1.63 -0.73
C HIS A 157 -5.76 1.80 -2.26
N TRP A 158 -6.92 2.26 -2.74
CA TRP A 158 -7.09 2.61 -4.15
C TRP A 158 -6.08 3.70 -4.57
N PHE A 159 -5.93 4.75 -3.77
CA PHE A 159 -4.96 5.83 -3.97
C PHE A 159 -3.53 5.28 -4.00
N MET A 160 -3.13 4.52 -2.97
CA MET A 160 -1.81 3.90 -2.87
C MET A 160 -1.50 3.02 -4.09
N PHE A 161 -2.46 2.25 -4.58
CA PHE A 161 -2.26 1.42 -5.77
C PHE A 161 -2.03 2.28 -7.02
N ASN A 162 -2.92 3.23 -7.29
CA ASN A 162 -2.86 4.05 -8.50
C ASN A 162 -1.61 4.96 -8.53
N PHE A 163 -1.33 5.68 -7.43
CA PHE A 163 -0.16 6.55 -7.34
C PHE A 163 1.14 5.75 -7.17
N GLY A 164 1.08 4.57 -6.55
CA GLY A 164 2.17 3.60 -6.56
C GLY A 164 2.53 3.17 -7.98
N CYS A 165 1.54 2.81 -8.81
CA CYS A 165 1.77 2.48 -10.22
C CYS A 165 2.41 3.65 -11.00
N LEU A 166 1.90 4.87 -10.79
CA LEU A 166 2.46 6.06 -11.45
C LEU A 166 3.90 6.33 -11.03
N ALA A 167 4.18 6.33 -9.72
CA ALA A 167 5.53 6.53 -9.18
C ALA A 167 6.49 5.45 -9.71
N PHE A 168 6.03 4.20 -9.73
CA PHE A 168 6.79 3.07 -10.24
C PHE A 168 7.15 3.23 -11.72
N VAL A 169 6.19 3.62 -12.57
CA VAL A 169 6.43 3.74 -14.02
C VAL A 169 7.20 5.00 -14.40
N ASN A 170 7.00 6.12 -13.69
CA ASN A 170 7.58 7.41 -14.07
C ASN A 170 9.07 7.58 -13.73
N TYR A 171 9.63 6.76 -12.86
CA TYR A 171 11.06 6.78 -12.58
C TYR A 171 11.86 5.98 -13.63
N SER A 172 12.94 6.57 -14.16
CA SER A 172 13.88 5.88 -15.06
C SER A 172 14.94 5.15 -14.24
N LEU A 173 15.22 3.88 -14.57
CA LEU A 173 16.32 3.12 -13.96
C LEU A 173 17.62 3.23 -14.75
N GLU A 174 17.68 4.11 -15.74
CA GLU A 174 18.90 4.40 -16.49
C GLU A 174 20.00 4.83 -15.51
N ASN A 175 21.15 4.15 -15.56
CA ASN A 175 22.31 4.37 -14.69
C ASN A 175 22.07 4.08 -13.18
N VAL A 176 20.98 3.42 -12.80
CA VAL A 176 20.72 3.02 -11.41
C VAL A 176 21.00 1.53 -11.25
N SER A 177 21.97 1.14 -10.44
CA SER A 177 22.25 -0.29 -10.22
C SER A 177 21.15 -0.98 -9.39
N TYR A 178 20.81 -2.22 -9.74
CA TYR A 178 19.84 -3.01 -8.96
C TYR A 178 20.27 -3.19 -7.49
N LYS A 179 21.57 -3.31 -7.23
CA LYS A 179 22.11 -3.38 -5.86
C LYS A 179 21.71 -2.16 -5.02
N ARG A 180 21.72 -0.96 -5.60
CA ARG A 180 21.27 0.27 -4.94
C ARG A 180 19.77 0.21 -4.62
N ILE A 181 18.95 -0.19 -5.61
CA ILE A 181 17.50 -0.33 -5.44
C ILE A 181 17.18 -1.31 -4.31
N PHE A 182 17.78 -2.50 -4.35
CA PHE A 182 17.61 -3.52 -3.33
C PHE A 182 17.97 -3.00 -1.95
N ARG A 183 19.16 -2.41 -1.79
CA ARG A 183 19.61 -1.83 -0.52
C ARG A 183 18.63 -0.77 0.01
N ASP A 184 18.18 0.14 -0.84
CA ASP A 184 17.34 1.26 -0.41
C ASP A 184 15.91 0.78 -0.03
N ILE A 185 15.42 -0.30 -0.65
CA ILE A 185 14.20 -1.01 -0.21
C ILE A 185 14.40 -1.64 1.18
N GLN A 186 15.53 -2.31 1.42
CA GLN A 186 15.81 -2.91 2.73
C GLN A 186 15.95 -1.84 3.82
N ILE A 187 16.59 -0.70 3.51
CA ILE A 187 16.66 0.45 4.43
C ILE A 187 15.25 0.97 4.74
N THR A 188 14.39 1.09 3.73
CA THR A 188 13.00 1.53 3.92
C THR A 188 12.22 0.58 4.84
N LEU A 189 12.36 -0.73 4.63
CA LEU A 189 11.76 -1.76 5.49
C LEU A 189 12.30 -1.69 6.93
N LEU A 190 13.62 -1.53 7.09
CA LEU A 190 14.27 -1.40 8.39
C LEU A 190 13.80 -0.15 9.14
N VAL A 191 13.64 0.99 8.45
CA VAL A 191 13.11 2.22 9.02
C VAL A 191 11.68 2.02 9.51
N PHE A 192 10.82 1.41 8.70
CA PHE A 192 9.44 1.12 9.08
C PHE A 192 9.36 0.15 10.28
N ALA A 193 10.11 -0.95 10.26
CA ALA A 193 10.13 -1.92 11.35
C ALA A 193 10.68 -1.30 12.65
N SER A 194 11.78 -0.55 12.55
CA SER A 194 12.36 0.18 13.69
C SER A 194 11.37 1.19 14.27
N TYR A 195 10.66 1.93 13.41
CA TYR A 195 9.63 2.86 13.83
C TYR A 195 8.54 2.18 14.65
N ILE A 196 7.99 1.06 14.16
CA ILE A 196 6.97 0.29 14.88
C ILE A 196 7.50 -0.18 16.23
N ILE A 197 8.69 -0.76 16.28
CA ILE A 197 9.28 -1.30 17.51
C ILE A 197 9.48 -0.20 18.54
N ILE A 198 10.09 0.91 18.14
CA ILE A 198 10.39 2.04 19.03
C ILE A 198 9.10 2.66 19.57
N ILE A 199 8.13 2.98 18.72
CA ILE A 199 6.88 3.60 19.15
C ILE A 199 6.04 2.62 19.99
N SER A 200 5.98 1.35 19.61
CA SER A 200 5.24 0.35 20.40
C SER A 200 5.85 0.17 21.78
N TYR A 201 7.19 0.19 21.89
CA TYR A 201 7.89 0.12 23.17
C TYR A 201 7.65 1.37 24.03
N ILE A 202 7.90 2.57 23.49
CA ILE A 202 7.76 3.85 24.23
C ILE A 202 6.34 4.02 24.77
N PHE A 203 5.32 3.69 23.97
CA PHE A 203 3.93 3.90 24.34
C PHE A 203 3.26 2.64 24.93
N ASN A 204 3.99 1.54 25.12
CA ASN A 204 3.43 0.26 25.57
C ASN A 204 2.18 -0.16 24.77
N ILE A 205 2.31 -0.16 23.43
CA ILE A 205 1.27 -0.56 22.49
C ILE A 205 1.45 -2.05 22.21
N ASP A 206 0.48 -2.86 22.62
CA ASP A 206 0.51 -4.31 22.43
C ASP A 206 -0.53 -4.81 21.42
N LYS A 207 -1.53 -3.98 21.10
CA LYS A 207 -2.56 -4.20 20.10
C LYS A 207 -2.36 -3.23 18.93
N ASN A 208 -1.60 -3.67 17.93
CA ASN A 208 -1.44 -2.97 16.65
C ASN A 208 -1.75 -3.95 15.51
N THR A 209 -2.09 -3.47 14.31
CA THR A 209 -2.43 -4.32 13.15
C THR A 209 -1.26 -4.39 12.19
N THR A 210 -0.05 -4.59 12.73
CA THR A 210 1.20 -4.49 11.97
C THR A 210 1.69 -5.84 11.49
N GLY A 211 1.20 -6.90 12.14
CA GLY A 211 1.75 -8.23 12.06
C GLY A 211 3.06 -8.39 12.83
N LEU A 212 3.53 -7.37 13.56
CA LEU A 212 4.75 -7.40 14.35
C LEU A 212 4.48 -7.40 15.86
N SER A 213 3.28 -7.02 16.31
CA SER A 213 2.93 -7.15 17.73
C SER A 213 2.67 -8.59 18.10
N ARG A 214 2.98 -8.96 19.34
CA ARG A 214 2.67 -10.30 19.88
C ARG A 214 1.19 -10.67 19.69
N LYS A 215 0.26 -9.73 19.93
CA LYS A 215 -1.19 -9.99 19.81
C LYS A 215 -1.64 -10.30 18.39
N ASP A 216 -0.92 -9.86 17.35
CA ASP A 216 -1.22 -10.26 15.96
C ASP A 216 -1.02 -11.76 15.72
N TRP A 217 -0.15 -12.39 16.52
CA TRP A 217 0.25 -13.79 16.46
C TRP A 217 -0.44 -14.66 17.51
N GLU A 218 -1.32 -14.12 18.34
CA GLU A 218 -2.04 -14.92 19.33
C GLU A 218 -3.41 -15.39 18.78
N LYS A 219 -4.01 -16.38 19.44
CA LYS A 219 -5.37 -16.81 19.11
C LYS A 219 -6.34 -15.62 19.29
N GLY A 220 -7.02 -15.25 18.20
CA GLY A 220 -7.86 -14.04 18.15
C GLY A 220 -7.22 -12.85 17.43
N GLY A 221 -5.91 -12.89 17.17
CA GLY A 221 -5.19 -11.87 16.40
C GLY A 221 -5.43 -11.90 14.90
N SER A 222 -4.91 -10.89 14.20
CA SER A 222 -5.08 -10.68 12.75
C SER A 222 -4.66 -11.91 11.93
N PHE A 223 -3.54 -12.55 12.27
CA PHE A 223 -3.08 -13.75 11.54
C PHE A 223 -3.86 -15.02 11.89
N TYR A 224 -4.56 -15.05 13.03
CA TYR A 224 -5.46 -16.14 13.37
C TYR A 224 -6.76 -16.11 12.53
N ALA A 225 -7.22 -14.91 12.14
CA ALA A 225 -8.31 -14.78 11.16
C ALA A 225 -7.87 -15.26 9.76
N ILE A 226 -6.64 -14.94 9.37
CA ILE A 226 -6.06 -15.38 8.08
C ILE A 226 -5.87 -16.91 8.03
N SER A 227 -5.42 -17.56 9.12
CA SER A 227 -5.32 -19.04 9.13
C SER A 227 -6.67 -19.71 8.92
N LYS A 228 -7.75 -19.18 9.51
CA LYS A 228 -9.10 -19.71 9.29
C LYS A 228 -9.52 -19.62 7.82
N GLY A 229 -9.17 -18.52 7.15
CA GLY A 229 -9.45 -18.32 5.71
C GLY A 229 -8.63 -19.22 4.80
N LEU A 230 -7.32 -19.32 5.03
CA LEU A 230 -6.38 -20.09 4.20
C LEU A 230 -6.33 -21.58 4.54
N ARG A 231 -6.94 -22.00 5.65
CA ARG A 231 -6.87 -23.38 6.20
C ARG A 231 -5.42 -23.85 6.43
N VAL A 232 -4.55 -22.93 6.83
CA VAL A 232 -3.14 -23.21 7.16
C VAL A 232 -2.95 -23.21 8.68
N PRO A 233 -2.17 -24.14 9.27
CA PRO A 233 -1.94 -24.17 10.71
C PRO A 233 -1.23 -22.91 11.21
N HIS A 234 -1.73 -22.35 12.30
CA HIS A 234 -1.10 -21.23 13.01
C HIS A 234 0.13 -21.69 13.81
N PRO A 235 1.28 -20.98 13.77
CA PRO A 235 1.51 -19.63 13.21
C PRO A 235 2.11 -19.58 11.79
N TYR A 236 2.20 -20.72 11.08
CA TYR A 236 2.97 -20.83 9.82
C TYR A 236 2.48 -19.90 8.71
N GLN A 237 1.19 -19.56 8.65
CA GLN A 237 0.65 -18.60 7.67
C GLN A 237 1.27 -17.21 7.78
N ALA A 238 1.62 -16.77 8.99
CA ALA A 238 2.21 -15.45 9.19
C ALA A 238 3.63 -15.42 8.63
N VAL A 239 4.42 -16.48 8.89
CA VAL A 239 5.77 -16.64 8.33
C VAL A 239 5.73 -16.68 6.80
N LEU A 240 4.83 -17.49 6.22
CA LEU A 240 4.66 -17.56 4.76
C LEU A 240 4.23 -16.22 4.17
N PHE A 241 3.33 -15.50 4.84
CA PHE A 241 2.90 -14.18 4.42
C PHE A 241 4.06 -13.19 4.42
N TYR A 242 4.91 -13.19 5.46
CA TYR A 242 6.10 -12.33 5.53
C TYR A 242 7.11 -12.64 4.43
N ILE A 243 7.41 -13.93 4.21
CA ILE A 243 8.31 -14.36 3.12
C ILE A 243 7.76 -13.91 1.77
N PHE A 244 6.47 -14.14 1.53
CA PHE A 244 5.80 -13.70 0.31
C PHE A 244 5.83 -12.19 0.14
N SER A 245 5.63 -11.42 1.22
CA SER A 245 5.70 -9.96 1.22
C SER A 245 7.07 -9.47 0.79
N ILE A 246 8.13 -9.98 1.42
CA ILE A 246 9.52 -9.60 1.10
C ILE A 246 9.86 -10.00 -0.34
N ALA A 247 9.49 -11.22 -0.76
CA ALA A 247 9.71 -11.69 -2.12
C ALA A 247 9.02 -10.77 -3.13
N TRP A 248 7.75 -10.43 -2.92
CA TRP A 248 6.97 -9.58 -3.81
C TRP A 248 7.52 -8.15 -3.91
N ILE A 249 7.83 -7.52 -2.77
CA ILE A 249 8.36 -6.15 -2.69
C ILE A 249 9.68 -6.02 -3.46
N ASN A 250 10.52 -7.07 -3.46
CA ASN A 250 11.78 -7.07 -4.20
C ASN A 250 11.61 -7.53 -5.66
N PHE A 251 10.65 -8.42 -5.93
CA PHE A 251 10.40 -8.94 -7.27
C PHE A 251 9.89 -7.87 -8.24
N ILE A 252 8.98 -6.98 -7.80
CA ILE A 252 8.43 -5.93 -8.67
C ILE A 252 9.53 -5.02 -9.26
N PRO A 253 10.41 -4.40 -8.44
CA PRO A 253 11.55 -3.62 -8.94
C PRO A 253 12.49 -4.41 -9.85
N LEU A 254 12.74 -5.68 -9.55
CA LEU A 254 13.57 -6.56 -10.37
C LEU A 254 12.98 -6.72 -11.78
N VAL A 255 11.68 -6.98 -11.89
CA VAL A 255 10.99 -7.10 -13.17
C VAL A 255 11.13 -5.80 -13.98
N LYS A 256 10.94 -4.63 -13.37
CA LYS A 256 11.14 -3.36 -14.09
C LYS A 256 12.60 -3.15 -14.50
N TYR A 257 13.54 -3.47 -13.63
CA TYR A 257 14.97 -3.36 -13.92
C TYR A 257 15.36 -4.24 -15.13
N ASP A 258 14.88 -5.48 -15.16
CA ASP A 258 15.12 -6.42 -16.25
C ASP A 258 14.45 -5.97 -17.57
N LEU A 259 13.22 -5.46 -17.49
CA LEU A 259 12.49 -4.94 -18.66
C LEU A 259 13.17 -3.70 -19.27
N GLN A 260 13.77 -2.83 -18.45
CA GLN A 260 14.42 -1.60 -18.94
C GLN A 260 15.86 -1.84 -19.42
N ASN A 261 16.59 -2.78 -18.82
CA ASN A 261 17.97 -3.09 -19.17
C ASN A 261 18.12 -4.29 -20.12
N GLU A 262 17.01 -4.86 -20.60
CA GLU A 262 16.96 -5.98 -21.53
C GLU A 262 17.87 -7.16 -21.14
N ILE A 263 17.79 -7.66 -19.90
CA ILE A 263 18.72 -8.70 -19.41
C ILE A 263 18.22 -10.11 -19.78
N ILE A 264 17.06 -10.51 -19.25
CA ILE A 264 16.45 -11.84 -19.43
C ILE A 264 15.04 -11.70 -20.01
N ILE A 265 14.07 -11.18 -19.23
CA ILE A 265 12.68 -11.00 -19.65
C ILE A 265 12.62 -10.00 -20.81
N GLY A 266 13.43 -8.94 -20.78
CA GLY A 266 13.50 -7.97 -21.88
C GLY A 266 13.98 -8.62 -23.18
N LYS A 267 15.04 -9.45 -23.15
CA LYS A 267 15.50 -10.20 -24.34
C LYS A 267 14.44 -11.18 -24.84
N PHE A 268 13.75 -11.86 -23.95
CA PHE A 268 12.67 -12.77 -24.30
C PHE A 268 11.52 -12.04 -25.02
N ILE A 269 11.08 -10.88 -24.51
CA ILE A 269 10.05 -10.05 -25.15
C ILE A 269 10.52 -9.51 -26.50
N GLN A 270 11.78 -9.09 -26.61
CA GLN A 270 12.37 -8.62 -27.88
C GLN A 270 12.38 -9.74 -28.94
N LYS A 271 12.72 -10.97 -28.54
CA LYS A 271 12.66 -12.16 -29.40
C LYS A 271 11.23 -12.50 -29.84
N ILE A 272 10.23 -12.33 -28.98
CA ILE A 272 8.82 -12.51 -29.37
C ILE A 272 8.41 -11.42 -30.38
N LYS A 273 8.74 -10.16 -30.12
CA LYS A 273 8.42 -9.04 -31.02
C LYS A 273 9.04 -9.23 -32.40
N SER A 274 10.29 -9.68 -32.48
CA SER A 274 10.95 -9.94 -33.76
C SER A 274 10.29 -11.08 -34.54
N LYS A 275 9.93 -12.18 -33.87
CA LYS A 275 9.15 -13.27 -34.48
C LYS A 275 7.76 -12.81 -34.97
N MET A 276 7.04 -12.01 -34.18
CA MET A 276 5.74 -11.47 -34.59
C MET A 276 5.86 -10.55 -35.81
N GLN A 277 6.90 -9.73 -35.89
CA GLN A 277 7.15 -8.89 -37.05
C GLN A 277 7.50 -9.71 -38.31
N GLN A 278 8.28 -10.77 -38.17
CA GLN A 278 8.56 -11.71 -39.26
C GLN A 278 7.28 -12.38 -39.77
N TRP A 279 6.42 -12.85 -38.86
CA TRP A 279 5.14 -13.48 -39.23
C TRP A 279 4.18 -12.49 -39.92
N LYS A 280 4.10 -11.24 -39.46
CA LYS A 280 3.32 -10.20 -40.16
C LYS A 280 3.82 -9.94 -41.58
N ARG A 281 5.14 -10.02 -41.79
CA ARG A 281 5.74 -9.86 -43.14
C ARG A 281 5.48 -11.07 -44.04
N SER A 282 5.38 -12.28 -43.48
CA SER A 282 5.05 -13.47 -44.27
C SER A 282 3.57 -13.53 -44.68
N LEU A 283 2.66 -12.97 -43.87
CA LEU A 283 1.24 -12.86 -44.21
C LEU A 283 0.94 -11.77 -45.27
N ALA A 284 1.85 -10.83 -45.47
CA ALA A 284 1.69 -9.74 -46.42
C ALA A 284 2.27 -10.06 -47.82
N LYS A 285 2.85 -11.26 -48.00
CA LYS A 285 3.33 -11.80 -49.27
C LYS A 285 2.36 -12.87 -49.76
#